data_AF-A0A3F3QA78-F1
#
_entry.id   AF-A0A3F3QA78-F1
#
_cell.length_a   1.000
_cell.length_b   1.000
_cell.length_c   1.000
_cell.angle_alpha   90.00
_cell.angle_beta   90.00
_cell.angle_gamma   90.00
#
_symmetry.space_group_name_H-M   'P 1'
#
loop_
_entity.id
_entity.type
_entity.pdbx_description
1 polymer ?
#
loop_
_entity_poly.entity_id
_entity_poly.type
_entity_poly.pdbx_seq_one_letter_code
_entity_poly.pdbx_strand_id
1 'polypeptide(L)'
;MPLSGLSWLRRLYSLDTLDTRLTTSSTTPPKAAAGHTRAPSARDARAIAIARNAPPPKWRTFEFYIYYVIFLIAVPLMFITAIGVSQESHPSYPTYAHLLSPGWIPGRQVDNSDDQYSSFRDNIPYLLLLLVGHPLLRRVYNSYVRPVTGDTGASKASPTVLAADARLNQRISFDFYFALVFITALHGVSALKVLAILYVNYKISKNLPRKYIPAATWMFNIGTLLANELCAGYHLEWVASLFVSPGSTDKEAPLVLWGRYLDGFGGIMPRWEILFNITILRLISFNMDYYWSLDYPAASPIEKKQVDPAALSERDRVSIPAEPAAFNGRYYLAYVLYAPLYLTGPILTFNDYISQQRYAPPSLTRTRTVLYGIRFFLTLLAMELILHFIYAVAISKASPDWSLYTAGQLSMLAYFNLHIIWLKLLIPWRFFRFWALVDGIDPTENMIRCVSNNYSPSSFWRAWHRSFNRWIVRYLYVPLGGGSRGGSDRGKSSGLYAKARQIFNTLIVFTFVALWHDINPRLLMWGWLITLFVLPEVIGRLLFPASRWRSHPTAYRVLCGVGAVGNVLMMMIANLVGFALGLDGLEGLLAGILGSWAGIIYLISACCALFVGVQVMFEIREEEARAGIDLKY
;
A
#
# COMPACT_ATOMS: atom_id res chain seq x y z
N MET A 1 8.98 -1.33 36.00
CA MET A 1 9.37 -2.75 35.82
C MET A 1 9.85 -2.94 34.39
N PRO A 2 11.05 -3.52 34.15
CA PRO A 2 11.46 -3.88 32.81
C PRO A 2 10.49 -4.94 32.26
N LEU A 3 9.96 -4.68 31.07
CA LEU A 3 9.13 -5.62 30.32
C LEU A 3 9.91 -6.91 30.11
N SER A 4 9.35 -8.07 30.48
CA SER A 4 9.97 -9.37 30.15
C SER A 4 10.20 -9.47 28.64
N GLY A 5 11.25 -10.19 28.18
CA GLY A 5 11.56 -10.30 26.75
C GLY A 5 10.37 -10.75 25.88
N LEU A 6 9.53 -11.64 26.42
CA LEU A 6 8.26 -12.07 25.82
C LEU A 6 7.25 -10.93 25.66
N SER A 7 7.09 -10.08 26.68
CA SER A 7 6.18 -8.92 26.61
C SER A 7 6.68 -7.86 25.61
N TRP A 8 8.00 -7.70 25.48
CA TRP A 8 8.59 -6.83 24.47
C TRP A 8 8.37 -7.36 23.05
N LEU A 9 8.60 -8.66 22.81
CA LEU A 9 8.32 -9.31 21.52
C LEU A 9 6.84 -9.20 21.13
N ARG A 10 5.93 -9.44 22.09
CA ARG A 10 4.48 -9.26 21.86
C ARG A 10 4.14 -7.83 21.47
N ARG A 11 4.76 -6.84 22.11
CA ARG A 11 4.56 -5.43 21.78
C ARG A 11 5.10 -5.07 20.41
N LEU A 12 6.27 -5.60 20.03
CA LEU A 12 6.89 -5.35 18.72
C LEU A 12 5.98 -5.79 17.56
N TYR A 13 5.33 -6.95 17.71
CA TYR A 13 4.43 -7.50 16.69
C TYR A 13 2.95 -7.16 16.89
N SER A 14 2.61 -6.32 17.87
CA SER A 14 1.23 -5.91 18.10
C SER A 14 0.65 -5.10 16.92
N LEU A 15 -0.67 -5.15 16.78
CA LEU A 15 -1.39 -4.37 15.77
C LEU A 15 -1.26 -2.86 16.04
N ASP A 16 -1.19 -2.43 17.30
CA ASP A 16 -0.97 -1.02 17.67
C ASP A 16 0.38 -0.47 17.22
N THR A 17 1.44 -1.28 17.39
CA THR A 17 2.78 -0.91 16.92
C THR A 17 2.79 -0.75 15.41
N LEU A 18 2.08 -1.62 14.69
CA LEU A 18 1.93 -1.55 13.24
C LEU A 18 1.14 -0.30 12.82
N ASP A 19 -0.13 -0.21 13.25
CA ASP A 19 -1.03 0.90 12.98
C ASP A 19 -2.18 0.92 14.00
N THR A 20 -2.28 2.00 14.78
CA THR A 20 -3.32 2.16 15.82
C THR A 20 -4.75 2.13 15.24
N ARG A 21 -4.91 2.35 13.93
CA ARG A 21 -6.20 2.23 13.22
C ARG A 21 -6.73 0.80 13.13
N LEU A 22 -5.89 -0.19 13.44
CA LEU A 22 -6.27 -1.61 13.41
C LEU A 22 -6.98 -2.04 14.70
N THR A 23 -6.74 -1.34 15.79
CA THR A 23 -7.34 -1.61 17.12
C THR A 23 -8.33 -0.51 17.54
N THR A 24 -8.30 0.63 16.86
CA THR A 24 -9.14 1.80 17.12
C THR A 24 -9.94 2.14 15.88
N SER A 25 -11.27 2.19 16.03
CA SER A 25 -12.17 2.56 14.93
C SER A 25 -11.80 3.92 14.34
N SER A 26 -11.89 4.06 13.02
CA SER A 26 -11.64 5.33 12.32
C SER A 26 -12.57 6.47 12.77
N THR A 27 -13.68 6.16 13.43
CA THR A 27 -14.64 7.11 13.99
C THR A 27 -14.36 7.53 15.43
N THR A 28 -13.40 6.91 16.11
CA THR A 28 -13.12 7.18 17.53
C THR A 28 -12.04 8.25 17.70
N PRO A 29 -12.30 9.35 18.43
CA PRO A 29 -11.29 10.34 18.79
C PRO A 29 -10.09 9.75 19.56
N PRO A 30 -8.83 10.06 19.22
CA PRO A 30 -7.66 9.46 19.85
C PRO A 30 -7.51 9.74 21.36
N LYS A 31 -7.93 10.92 21.88
CA LYS A 31 -7.89 11.20 23.33
C LYS A 31 -8.82 10.29 24.14
N ALA A 32 -9.98 9.93 23.57
CA ALA A 32 -10.88 8.94 24.17
C ALA A 32 -10.30 7.52 24.13
N ALA A 33 -9.31 7.26 23.26
CA ALA A 33 -8.65 5.96 23.17
C ALA A 33 -7.47 5.79 24.16
N ALA A 34 -6.94 6.89 24.72
CA ALA A 34 -5.75 6.91 25.59
C ALA A 34 -6.04 7.07 27.09
N GLY A 35 -7.28 7.41 27.48
CA GLY A 35 -7.67 7.55 28.90
C GLY A 35 -8.30 6.29 29.47
N HIS A 36 -7.73 5.73 30.54
CA HIS A 36 -8.27 4.58 31.29
C HIS A 36 -9.40 4.94 32.29
N THR A 37 -9.94 6.15 32.26
CA THR A 37 -10.90 6.62 33.28
C THR A 37 -12.02 7.49 32.69
N ARG A 38 -13.11 6.86 32.23
CA ARG A 38 -14.54 7.23 32.42
C ARG A 38 -15.44 6.55 31.38
N ALA A 39 -16.61 6.07 31.87
CA ALA A 39 -17.84 5.58 31.21
C ALA A 39 -17.69 4.79 29.89
N PRO A 40 -18.34 3.61 29.73
CA PRO A 40 -18.14 2.74 28.58
C PRO A 40 -18.41 3.51 27.28
N SER A 41 -17.34 3.76 26.53
CA SER A 41 -17.42 4.46 25.26
C SER A 41 -18.11 3.55 24.23
N ALA A 42 -18.67 4.11 23.16
CA ALA A 42 -19.22 3.30 22.06
C ALA A 42 -18.17 2.33 21.45
N ARG A 43 -16.87 2.61 21.61
CA ARG A 43 -15.74 1.72 21.27
C ARG A 43 -15.79 0.46 22.13
N ASP A 44 -15.96 0.61 23.43
CA ASP A 44 -16.04 -0.51 24.36
C ASP A 44 -17.27 -1.35 24.03
N ALA A 45 -18.42 -0.72 23.75
CA ALA A 45 -19.63 -1.46 23.37
C ALA A 45 -19.47 -2.30 22.09
N ARG A 46 -18.86 -1.76 21.02
CA ARG A 46 -18.61 -2.51 19.77
C ARG A 46 -17.57 -3.61 19.98
N ALA A 47 -16.45 -3.30 20.63
CA ALA A 47 -15.38 -4.27 20.89
C ALA A 47 -15.90 -5.40 21.79
N ILE A 48 -16.67 -5.09 22.83
CA ILE A 48 -17.37 -6.05 23.69
C ILE A 48 -18.37 -6.88 22.88
N ALA A 49 -19.14 -6.28 21.98
CA ALA A 49 -20.09 -7.03 21.14
C ALA A 49 -19.39 -8.02 20.20
N ILE A 50 -18.26 -7.62 19.60
CA ILE A 50 -17.43 -8.52 18.77
C ILE A 50 -16.88 -9.65 19.64
N ALA A 51 -16.25 -9.32 20.77
CA ALA A 51 -15.66 -10.29 21.69
C ALA A 51 -16.69 -11.28 22.26
N ARG A 52 -17.90 -10.81 22.60
CA ARG A 52 -18.99 -11.64 23.13
C ARG A 52 -19.50 -12.66 22.10
N ASN A 53 -19.43 -12.34 20.82
CA ASN A 53 -19.88 -13.23 19.75
C ASN A 53 -18.79 -14.20 19.27
N ALA A 54 -17.55 -14.06 19.77
CA ALA A 54 -16.43 -14.89 19.36
C ALA A 54 -16.45 -16.26 20.09
N PRO A 55 -16.20 -17.37 19.38
CA PRO A 55 -16.15 -18.70 19.98
C PRO A 55 -14.93 -18.87 20.89
N PRO A 56 -14.94 -19.87 21.81
CA PRO A 56 -13.80 -20.17 22.67
C PRO A 56 -12.55 -20.57 21.85
N PRO A 57 -11.34 -20.34 22.38
CA PRO A 57 -10.10 -20.59 21.66
C PRO A 57 -9.89 -22.06 21.35
N LYS A 58 -9.48 -22.36 20.12
CA LYS A 58 -9.17 -23.73 19.67
C LYS A 58 -7.69 -24.11 19.77
N TRP A 59 -6.80 -23.16 20.11
CA TRP A 59 -5.35 -23.37 20.20
C TRP A 59 -4.89 -24.55 21.08
N ARG A 60 -5.71 -24.99 22.05
CA ARG A 60 -5.42 -26.10 22.96
C ARG A 60 -6.28 -27.35 22.71
N THR A 61 -6.91 -27.44 21.55
CA THR A 61 -7.73 -28.60 21.17
C THR A 61 -6.89 -29.67 20.49
N PHE A 62 -7.33 -30.93 20.55
CA PHE A 62 -6.67 -32.05 19.87
C PHE A 62 -6.48 -31.80 18.36
N GLU A 63 -7.50 -31.22 17.71
CA GLU A 63 -7.45 -30.79 16.31
C GLU A 63 -6.26 -29.86 16.03
N PHE A 64 -6.02 -28.85 16.88
CA PHE A 64 -4.94 -27.89 16.68
C PHE A 64 -3.56 -28.46 17.02
N TYR A 65 -3.46 -29.42 17.94
CA TYR A 65 -2.21 -30.14 18.15
C TYR A 65 -1.80 -30.94 16.90
N ILE A 66 -2.75 -31.55 16.19
CA ILE A 66 -2.47 -32.18 14.87
C ILE A 66 -1.98 -31.12 13.87
N TYR A 67 -2.63 -29.96 13.83
CA TYR A 67 -2.20 -28.86 12.94
C TYR A 67 -0.80 -28.35 13.27
N TYR A 68 -0.40 -28.29 14.54
CA TYR A 68 0.97 -27.93 14.90
C TYR A 68 1.98 -28.95 14.40
N VAL A 69 1.70 -30.26 14.52
CA VAL A 69 2.58 -31.30 13.96
C VAL A 69 2.73 -31.15 12.46
N ILE A 70 1.62 -30.93 11.74
CA ILE A 70 1.66 -30.69 10.30
C ILE A 70 2.48 -29.44 9.98
N PHE A 71 2.32 -28.35 10.73
CA PHE A 71 3.07 -27.11 10.51
C PHE A 71 4.57 -27.28 10.76
N LEU A 72 4.93 -28.01 11.83
CA LEU A 72 6.32 -28.32 12.20
C LEU A 72 7.03 -29.20 11.16
N ILE A 73 6.29 -29.95 10.35
CA ILE A 73 6.85 -30.77 9.27
C ILE A 73 6.82 -30.00 7.95
N ALA A 74 5.66 -29.47 7.56
CA ALA A 74 5.45 -28.85 6.26
C ALA A 74 6.31 -27.61 6.08
N VAL A 75 6.36 -26.69 7.05
CA VAL A 75 7.10 -25.42 6.87
C VAL A 75 8.61 -25.65 6.69
N PRO A 76 9.30 -26.46 7.52
CA PRO A 76 10.70 -26.79 7.25
C PRO A 76 10.92 -27.45 5.89
N LEU A 77 10.05 -28.39 5.48
CA LEU A 77 10.15 -29.03 4.16
C LEU A 77 10.02 -28.03 3.01
N MET A 78 9.13 -27.04 3.13
CA MET A 78 8.98 -25.97 2.13
C MET A 78 10.29 -25.21 1.96
N PHE A 79 10.92 -24.77 3.07
CA PHE A 79 12.21 -24.08 3.03
C PHE A 79 13.33 -24.98 2.50
N ILE A 80 13.46 -26.21 2.99
CA ILE A 80 14.47 -27.17 2.54
C ILE A 80 14.37 -27.41 1.03
N THR A 81 13.15 -27.55 0.52
CA THR A 81 12.92 -27.76 -0.92
C THR A 81 13.38 -26.56 -1.75
N ALA A 82 13.01 -25.34 -1.34
CA ALA A 82 13.38 -24.11 -2.04
C ALA A 82 14.89 -23.79 -1.94
N ILE A 83 15.51 -24.11 -0.81
CA ILE A 83 16.96 -23.99 -0.62
C ILE A 83 17.68 -25.03 -1.47
N GLY A 84 17.19 -26.27 -1.52
CA GLY A 84 17.79 -27.37 -2.26
C GLY A 84 17.94 -27.09 -3.76
N VAL A 85 16.93 -26.46 -4.38
CA VAL A 85 17.00 -26.03 -5.79
C VAL A 85 17.89 -24.82 -6.04
N SER A 86 18.26 -24.11 -4.97
CA SER A 86 19.14 -22.94 -5.01
C SER A 86 20.61 -23.29 -4.72
N GLN A 87 20.93 -24.57 -4.53
CA GLN A 87 22.30 -25.02 -4.26
C GLN A 87 23.16 -25.10 -5.53
N GLU A 88 24.46 -24.86 -5.39
CA GLU A 88 25.45 -24.99 -6.47
C GLU A 88 25.49 -26.39 -7.09
N SER A 89 25.12 -27.42 -6.32
CA SER A 89 25.03 -28.81 -6.77
C SER A 89 23.79 -29.11 -7.62
N HIS A 90 22.82 -28.19 -7.72
CA HIS A 90 21.61 -28.42 -8.51
C HIS A 90 21.92 -28.31 -10.02
N PRO A 91 21.41 -29.19 -10.89
CA PRO A 91 21.76 -29.19 -12.32
C PRO A 91 21.46 -27.88 -13.06
N SER A 92 20.47 -27.10 -12.60
CA SER A 92 20.14 -25.80 -13.18
C SER A 92 20.99 -24.64 -12.69
N TYR A 93 21.84 -24.82 -11.67
CA TYR A 93 22.63 -23.72 -11.09
C TYR A 93 23.45 -22.93 -12.13
N PRO A 94 24.17 -23.59 -13.08
CA PRO A 94 24.96 -22.87 -14.08
C PRO A 94 24.13 -21.92 -14.96
N THR A 95 22.82 -22.15 -15.11
CA THR A 95 21.98 -21.32 -15.98
C THR A 95 21.69 -19.94 -15.39
N TYR A 96 21.72 -19.80 -14.06
CA TYR A 96 21.40 -18.54 -13.37
C TYR A 96 22.52 -18.00 -12.49
N ALA A 97 23.63 -18.73 -12.32
CA ALA A 97 24.76 -18.29 -11.50
C ALA A 97 25.28 -16.88 -11.86
N HIS A 98 25.23 -16.51 -13.15
CA HIS A 98 25.64 -15.19 -13.65
C HIS A 98 24.73 -14.03 -13.21
N LEU A 99 23.52 -14.32 -12.72
CA LEU A 99 22.56 -13.33 -12.21
C LEU A 99 22.75 -13.07 -10.70
N LEU A 100 23.55 -13.89 -10.03
CA LEU A 100 23.81 -13.77 -8.60
C LEU A 100 24.97 -12.80 -8.36
N SER A 101 24.96 -12.19 -7.17
CA SER A 101 25.99 -11.24 -6.73
C SER A 101 26.66 -11.72 -5.45
N PRO A 102 27.88 -11.26 -5.13
CA PRO A 102 28.50 -11.52 -3.83
C PRO A 102 27.60 -11.06 -2.67
N GLY A 103 27.28 -12.00 -1.78
CA GLY A 103 26.49 -11.74 -0.58
C GLY A 103 27.35 -11.30 0.60
N TRP A 104 26.71 -10.78 1.66
CA TRP A 104 27.41 -10.41 2.90
C TRP A 104 27.52 -11.58 3.89
N ILE A 105 26.79 -12.67 3.64
CA ILE A 105 26.93 -13.92 4.41
C ILE A 105 28.14 -14.69 3.87
N PRO A 106 29.15 -15.02 4.70
CA PRO A 106 30.33 -15.75 4.25
C PRO A 106 29.99 -17.04 3.50
N GLY A 107 30.55 -17.21 2.30
CA GLY A 107 30.33 -18.38 1.45
C GLY A 107 28.94 -18.45 0.81
N ARG A 108 28.17 -17.36 0.77
CA ARG A 108 26.85 -17.30 0.12
C ARG A 108 26.75 -16.14 -0.86
N GLN A 109 26.16 -16.42 -2.02
CA GLN A 109 25.74 -15.40 -2.96
C GLN A 109 24.35 -14.87 -2.59
N VAL A 110 23.98 -13.74 -3.18
CA VAL A 110 22.66 -13.11 -3.03
C VAL A 110 21.98 -12.97 -4.39
N ASP A 111 20.69 -13.31 -4.44
CA ASP A 111 19.83 -13.03 -5.58
C ASP A 111 19.38 -11.56 -5.53
N ASN A 112 20.16 -10.69 -6.18
CA ASN A 112 19.80 -9.28 -6.39
C ASN A 112 19.23 -9.05 -7.80
N SER A 113 18.63 -10.08 -8.41
CA SER A 113 18.25 -10.03 -9.82
C SER A 113 16.91 -9.34 -10.09
N ASP A 114 16.05 -9.06 -9.09
CA ASP A 114 14.82 -8.26 -9.29
C ASP A 114 15.17 -6.78 -9.45
N ASP A 115 14.94 -6.21 -10.63
CA ASP A 115 15.37 -4.84 -10.97
C ASP A 115 14.70 -3.76 -10.12
N GLN A 116 13.46 -4.01 -9.67
CA GLN A 116 12.72 -3.07 -8.82
C GLN A 116 13.28 -3.08 -7.40
N TYR A 117 13.56 -4.26 -6.85
CA TYR A 117 14.08 -4.40 -5.50
C TYR A 117 15.56 -4.04 -5.41
N SER A 118 16.39 -4.42 -6.39
CA SER A 118 17.81 -4.10 -6.41
C SER A 118 18.05 -2.59 -6.40
N SER A 119 17.31 -1.85 -7.23
CA SER A 119 17.33 -0.38 -7.23
C SER A 119 17.05 0.21 -5.84
N PHE A 120 16.08 -0.31 -5.09
CA PHE A 120 15.85 0.13 -3.72
C PHE A 120 16.98 -0.30 -2.77
N ARG A 121 17.36 -1.59 -2.83
CA ARG A 121 18.34 -2.24 -1.95
C ARG A 121 19.70 -1.55 -2.01
N ASP A 122 20.19 -1.31 -3.22
CA ASP A 122 21.50 -0.71 -3.47
C ASP A 122 21.55 0.76 -3.02
N ASN A 123 20.38 1.41 -2.95
CA ASN A 123 20.23 2.79 -2.48
C ASN A 123 19.84 2.92 -0.99
N ILE A 124 19.70 1.82 -0.24
CA ILE A 124 19.36 1.85 1.20
C ILE A 124 20.28 2.80 2.01
N PRO A 125 21.61 2.84 1.83
CA PRO A 125 22.46 3.76 2.59
C PRO A 125 22.09 5.23 2.37
N TYR A 126 21.87 5.66 1.12
CA TYR A 126 21.46 7.03 0.80
C TYR A 126 20.07 7.35 1.34
N LEU A 127 19.15 6.38 1.27
CA LEU A 127 17.81 6.51 1.84
C LEU A 127 17.88 6.65 3.37
N LEU A 128 18.71 5.89 4.07
CA LEU A 128 18.92 6.01 5.52
C LEU A 128 19.49 7.39 5.90
N LEU A 129 20.39 7.95 5.08
CA LEU A 129 20.87 9.33 5.27
C LEU A 129 19.72 10.33 5.16
N LEU A 130 18.79 10.17 4.21
CA LEU A 130 17.60 11.03 4.10
C LEU A 130 16.62 10.85 5.27
N LEU A 131 16.37 9.60 5.68
CA LEU A 131 15.51 9.24 6.80
C LEU A 131 15.92 9.95 8.09
N VAL A 132 17.21 10.12 8.32
CA VAL A 132 17.77 10.80 9.49
C VAL A 132 17.95 12.30 9.22
N GLY A 133 18.55 12.64 8.08
CA GLY A 133 18.92 14.00 7.70
C GLY A 133 17.73 14.93 7.56
N HIS A 134 16.65 14.51 6.88
CA HIS A 134 15.48 15.37 6.68
C HIS A 134 14.80 15.79 8.00
N PRO A 135 14.45 14.87 8.93
CA PRO A 135 13.90 15.27 10.23
C PRO A 135 14.87 16.10 11.07
N LEU A 136 16.19 15.87 10.98
CA LEU A 136 17.19 16.72 11.66
C LEU A 136 17.22 18.14 11.07
N LEU A 137 17.23 18.27 9.74
CA LEU A 137 17.13 19.56 9.05
C LEU A 137 15.86 20.30 9.44
N ARG A 138 14.73 19.61 9.59
CA ARG A 138 13.50 20.22 10.11
C ARG A 138 13.68 20.75 11.54
N ARG A 139 14.32 19.98 12.43
CA ARG A 139 14.56 20.42 13.81
C ARG A 139 15.47 21.66 13.86
N VAL A 140 16.51 21.68 13.04
CA VAL A 140 17.40 22.83 12.87
C VAL A 140 16.61 24.02 12.32
N TYR A 141 15.83 23.84 11.26
CA TYR A 141 14.96 24.90 10.73
C TYR A 141 14.02 25.44 11.81
N ASN A 142 13.38 24.56 12.60
CA ASN A 142 12.46 24.95 13.65
C ASN A 142 13.15 25.69 14.82
N SER A 143 14.44 25.46 15.08
CA SER A 143 15.16 26.19 16.12
C SER A 143 15.49 27.63 15.70
N TYR A 144 15.67 27.88 14.41
CA TYR A 144 15.99 29.21 13.87
C TYR A 144 14.74 30.00 13.46
N VAL A 145 13.77 29.34 12.85
CA VAL A 145 12.51 29.98 12.44
C VAL A 145 11.52 29.87 13.58
N ARG A 146 11.47 30.90 14.43
CA ARG A 146 10.45 30.98 15.48
C ARG A 146 9.06 31.00 14.84
N PRO A 147 8.07 30.30 15.41
CA PRO A 147 6.70 30.39 14.93
C PRO A 147 6.27 31.86 15.02
N VAL A 148 5.96 32.48 13.88
CA VAL A 148 5.41 33.83 13.88
C VAL A 148 4.02 33.74 14.48
N THR A 149 3.90 34.03 15.77
CA THR A 149 2.61 34.39 16.36
C THR A 149 2.23 35.69 15.69
N GLY A 150 1.28 35.65 14.76
CA GLY A 150 0.81 36.86 14.09
C GLY A 150 0.44 37.88 15.16
N ASP A 151 1.14 39.02 15.17
CA ASP A 151 0.79 40.18 15.97
C ASP A 151 -0.41 40.86 15.28
N THR A 152 -1.52 40.14 15.22
CA THR A 152 -2.80 40.71 14.84
C THR A 152 -3.48 41.09 16.15
N GLY A 153 -3.30 42.34 16.55
CA GLY A 153 -4.25 42.97 17.47
C GLY A 153 -5.66 42.65 16.97
N ALA A 154 -6.47 42.05 17.85
CA ALA A 154 -7.85 41.57 17.63
C ALA A 154 -8.10 40.09 17.24
N SER A 155 -7.19 39.15 17.51
CA SER A 155 -7.52 37.71 17.44
C SER A 155 -8.20 37.22 18.73
N LYS A 156 -9.49 36.87 18.68
CA LYS A 156 -10.23 36.18 19.77
C LYS A 156 -9.85 34.68 19.91
N ALA A 157 -8.79 34.21 19.24
CA ALA A 157 -8.43 32.80 19.22
C ALA A 157 -7.69 32.37 20.49
N SER A 158 -7.99 31.17 20.98
CA SER A 158 -7.27 30.54 22.10
C SER A 158 -5.76 30.43 21.81
N PRO A 159 -4.88 30.57 22.83
CA PRO A 159 -3.44 30.32 22.70
C PRO A 159 -3.10 28.96 22.06
N THR A 160 -3.94 27.94 22.30
CA THR A 160 -3.75 26.60 21.72
C THR A 160 -3.95 26.57 20.20
N VAL A 161 -4.89 27.35 19.68
CA VAL A 161 -5.17 27.46 18.24
C VAL A 161 -4.06 28.25 17.57
N LEU A 162 -3.62 29.36 18.18
CA LEU A 162 -2.49 30.15 17.68
C LEU A 162 -1.21 29.32 17.57
N ALA A 163 -0.90 28.51 18.59
CA ALA A 163 0.25 27.60 18.55
C ALA A 163 0.14 26.55 17.43
N ALA A 164 -1.07 26.04 17.18
CA ALA A 164 -1.32 25.05 16.13
C ALA A 164 -1.19 25.65 14.72
N ASP A 165 -1.70 26.86 14.50
CA ASP A 165 -1.55 27.57 13.23
C ASP A 165 -0.09 27.98 12.98
N ALA A 166 0.64 28.38 14.02
CA ALA A 166 2.06 28.67 13.93
C ALA A 166 2.87 27.41 13.58
N ARG A 167 2.53 26.25 14.15
CA ARG A 167 3.10 24.94 13.76
C ARG A 167 2.81 24.61 12.29
N LEU A 168 1.56 24.77 11.85
CA LEU A 168 1.17 24.53 10.45
C LEU A 168 2.03 25.36 9.49
N ASN A 169 2.10 26.66 9.73
CA ASN A 169 2.90 27.57 8.89
C ASN A 169 4.37 27.19 8.87
N GLN A 170 4.97 26.91 10.04
CA GLN A 170 6.38 26.54 10.15
C GLN A 170 6.69 25.25 9.38
N ARG A 171 5.87 24.20 9.54
CA ARG A 171 6.10 22.92 8.86
C ARG A 171 5.88 23.02 7.36
N ILE A 172 4.82 23.71 6.92
CA ILE A 172 4.57 23.94 5.49
C ILE A 172 5.66 24.79 4.85
N SER A 173 6.24 25.79 5.54
CA SER A 173 7.43 26.50 5.03
C SER A 173 8.55 25.52 4.71
N PHE A 174 8.92 24.69 5.69
CA PHE A 174 10.01 23.73 5.51
C PHE A 174 9.70 22.76 4.37
N ASP A 175 8.49 22.19 4.35
CA ASP A 175 8.09 21.21 3.34
C ASP A 175 8.12 21.80 1.94
N PHE A 176 7.68 23.06 1.79
CA PHE A 176 7.71 23.77 0.52
C PHE A 176 9.14 23.99 0.00
N TYR A 177 10.03 24.56 0.83
CA TYR A 177 11.40 24.84 0.39
C TYR A 177 12.20 23.55 0.20
N PHE A 178 12.05 22.59 1.11
CA PHE A 178 12.70 21.29 0.98
C PHE A 178 12.19 20.57 -0.27
N ALA A 179 10.90 20.60 -0.57
CA ALA A 179 10.35 19.98 -1.77
C ALA A 179 11.01 20.52 -3.05
N LEU A 180 11.21 21.84 -3.18
CA LEU A 180 11.85 22.42 -4.36
C LEU A 180 13.30 21.94 -4.52
N VAL A 181 14.08 21.96 -3.43
CA VAL A 181 15.46 21.43 -3.44
C VAL A 181 15.46 19.94 -3.77
N PHE A 182 14.55 19.19 -3.16
CA PHE A 182 14.45 17.74 -3.27
C PHE A 182 14.09 17.30 -4.70
N ILE A 183 13.09 17.92 -5.34
CA ILE A 183 12.73 17.56 -6.72
C ILE A 183 13.82 17.94 -7.72
N THR A 184 14.52 19.05 -7.51
CA THR A 184 15.62 19.46 -8.39
C THR A 184 16.81 18.53 -8.22
N ALA A 185 17.14 18.10 -7.00
CA ALA A 185 18.19 17.10 -6.77
C ALA A 185 17.82 15.73 -7.38
N LEU A 186 16.55 15.32 -7.25
CA LEU A 186 16.08 14.05 -7.78
C LEU A 186 16.02 14.03 -9.30
N HIS A 187 15.47 15.07 -9.94
CA HIS A 187 15.08 15.02 -11.35
C HIS A 187 15.82 16.04 -12.23
N GLY A 188 16.70 16.87 -11.65
CA GLY A 188 17.45 17.89 -12.37
C GLY A 188 16.53 18.81 -13.18
N VAL A 189 16.79 18.92 -14.49
CA VAL A 189 16.00 19.75 -15.42
C VAL A 189 14.56 19.26 -15.54
N SER A 190 14.31 17.94 -15.43
CA SER A 190 12.95 17.38 -15.48
C SER A 190 12.06 17.82 -14.32
N ALA A 191 12.62 18.38 -13.24
CA ALA A 191 11.84 19.02 -12.19
C ALA A 191 10.94 20.14 -12.71
N LEU A 192 11.35 20.86 -13.78
CA LEU A 192 10.51 21.88 -14.41
C LEU A 192 9.28 21.29 -15.10
N LYS A 193 9.42 20.11 -15.73
CA LYS A 193 8.32 19.37 -16.37
C LYS A 193 7.29 18.97 -15.31
N VAL A 194 7.78 18.40 -14.20
CA VAL A 194 6.96 18.07 -13.02
C VAL A 194 6.21 19.30 -12.52
N LEU A 195 6.92 20.41 -12.21
CA LEU A 195 6.30 21.64 -11.71
C LEU A 195 5.25 22.22 -12.68
N ALA A 196 5.46 22.11 -14.00
CA ALA A 196 4.48 22.55 -14.99
C ALA A 196 3.18 21.74 -14.92
N ILE A 197 3.26 20.41 -14.80
CA ILE A 197 2.09 19.52 -14.64
C ILE A 197 1.33 19.90 -13.35
N LEU A 198 2.06 20.10 -12.26
CA LEU A 198 1.50 20.51 -10.96
C LEU A 198 0.78 21.87 -11.08
N TYR A 199 1.40 22.84 -11.77
CA TYR A 199 0.80 24.15 -11.99
C TYR A 199 -0.51 24.07 -12.77
N VAL A 200 -0.54 23.31 -13.88
CA VAL A 200 -1.75 23.13 -14.70
C VAL A 200 -2.85 22.46 -13.87
N ASN A 201 -2.53 21.40 -13.13
CA ASN A 201 -3.49 20.72 -12.26
C ASN A 201 -4.05 21.64 -11.16
N TYR A 202 -3.21 22.48 -10.55
CA TYR A 202 -3.66 23.48 -9.58
C TYR A 202 -4.59 24.52 -10.21
N LYS A 203 -4.31 24.96 -11.44
CA LYS A 203 -5.19 25.89 -12.15
C LYS A 203 -6.54 25.26 -12.51
N ILE A 204 -6.60 23.96 -12.78
CA ILE A 204 -7.87 23.25 -13.00
C ILE A 204 -8.80 23.39 -11.79
N SER A 205 -8.30 23.24 -10.56
CA SER A 205 -9.16 23.43 -9.38
C SER A 205 -9.48 24.89 -9.10
N LYS A 206 -8.53 25.82 -9.29
CA LYS A 206 -8.72 27.22 -8.87
C LYS A 206 -9.42 28.11 -9.89
N ASN A 207 -9.32 27.82 -11.18
CA ASN A 207 -9.81 28.70 -12.23
C ASN A 207 -11.09 28.18 -12.92
N LEU A 208 -11.39 26.88 -12.87
CA LEU A 208 -12.57 26.36 -13.53
C LEU A 208 -13.84 26.54 -12.68
N PRO A 209 -15.02 26.72 -13.31
CA PRO A 209 -16.28 26.65 -12.62
C PRO A 209 -16.46 25.29 -11.94
N ARG A 210 -17.02 25.29 -10.73
CA ARG A 210 -17.12 24.12 -9.85
C ARG A 210 -17.62 22.85 -10.56
N LYS A 211 -18.65 22.96 -11.40
CA LYS A 211 -19.27 21.83 -12.11
C LYS A 211 -18.30 21.08 -13.03
N TYR A 212 -17.25 21.74 -13.53
CA TYR A 212 -16.28 21.13 -14.44
C TYR A 212 -15.03 20.58 -13.71
N ILE A 213 -14.78 21.00 -12.46
CA ILE A 213 -13.58 20.61 -11.70
C ILE A 213 -13.38 19.09 -11.66
N PRO A 214 -14.40 18.25 -11.33
CA PRO A 214 -14.18 16.81 -11.25
C PRO A 214 -13.78 16.19 -12.59
N ALA A 215 -14.54 16.48 -13.66
CA ALA A 215 -14.27 15.91 -14.98
C ALA A 215 -12.91 16.37 -15.53
N ALA A 216 -12.61 17.67 -15.45
CA ALA A 216 -11.33 18.21 -15.90
C ALA A 216 -10.14 17.64 -15.10
N THR A 217 -10.30 17.46 -13.78
CA THR A 217 -9.29 16.84 -12.93
C THR A 217 -8.99 15.41 -13.38
N TRP A 218 -10.03 14.58 -13.54
CA TRP A 218 -9.84 13.18 -13.94
C TRP A 218 -9.30 13.07 -15.37
N MET A 219 -9.82 13.83 -16.33
CA MET A 219 -9.33 13.83 -17.72
C MET A 219 -7.87 14.26 -17.80
N PHE A 220 -7.48 15.35 -17.12
CA PHE A 220 -6.10 15.82 -17.11
C PHE A 220 -5.15 14.80 -16.47
N ASN A 221 -5.51 14.22 -15.33
CA ASN A 221 -4.65 13.30 -14.61
C ASN A 221 -4.51 11.94 -15.33
N ILE A 222 -5.59 11.40 -15.88
CA ILE A 222 -5.54 10.19 -16.72
C ILE A 222 -4.74 10.49 -17.99
N GLY A 223 -5.00 11.62 -18.65
CA GLY A 223 -4.23 12.05 -19.83
C GLY A 223 -2.74 12.19 -19.53
N THR A 224 -2.37 12.72 -18.35
CA THR A 224 -0.98 12.84 -17.91
C THR A 224 -0.35 11.47 -17.66
N LEU A 225 -1.06 10.53 -17.02
CA LEU A 225 -0.57 9.15 -16.85
C LEU A 225 -0.27 8.51 -18.22
N LEU A 226 -1.22 8.64 -19.16
CA LEU A 226 -1.06 8.11 -20.52
C LEU A 226 0.10 8.77 -21.26
N ALA A 227 0.20 10.09 -21.21
CA ALA A 227 1.25 10.84 -21.89
C ALA A 227 2.65 10.60 -21.28
N ASN A 228 2.75 10.45 -19.96
CA ASN A 228 4.00 10.13 -19.29
C ASN A 228 4.57 8.79 -19.77
N GLU A 229 3.72 7.77 -19.91
CA GLU A 229 4.10 6.45 -20.39
C GLU A 229 4.40 6.45 -21.90
N LEU A 230 3.50 7.02 -22.72
CA LEU A 230 3.64 7.04 -24.18
C LEU A 230 4.80 7.91 -24.68
N CYS A 231 5.19 8.93 -23.91
CA CYS A 231 6.26 9.86 -24.27
C CYS A 231 7.52 9.71 -23.39
N ALA A 232 7.63 8.65 -22.59
CA ALA A 232 8.77 8.35 -21.72
C ALA A 232 9.30 9.58 -20.94
N GLY A 233 8.41 10.32 -20.28
CA GLY A 233 8.81 11.48 -19.46
C GLY A 233 9.20 12.75 -20.24
N TYR A 234 8.82 12.85 -21.53
CA TYR A 234 9.00 14.01 -22.41
C TYR A 234 10.46 14.44 -22.57
N HIS A 235 11.30 13.58 -23.15
CA HIS A 235 12.67 13.94 -23.51
C HIS A 235 12.71 15.23 -24.34
N LEU A 236 13.50 16.20 -23.89
CA LEU A 236 13.62 17.52 -24.53
C LEU A 236 14.19 17.40 -25.93
N GLU A 237 15.06 16.42 -26.19
CA GLU A 237 15.53 16.09 -27.54
C GLU A 237 14.35 15.77 -28.47
N TRP A 238 13.46 14.87 -28.05
CA TRP A 238 12.30 14.47 -28.83
C TRP A 238 11.34 15.66 -29.02
N VAL A 239 11.07 16.43 -27.96
CA VAL A 239 10.23 17.64 -28.05
C VAL A 239 10.83 18.65 -29.03
N ALA A 240 12.15 18.89 -28.99
CA ALA A 240 12.85 19.78 -29.91
C ALA A 240 12.73 19.31 -31.37
N SER A 241 12.76 17.99 -31.61
CA SER A 241 12.63 17.44 -32.95
C SER A 241 11.30 17.76 -33.64
N LEU A 242 10.22 17.95 -32.86
CA LEU A 242 8.88 18.33 -33.39
C LEU A 242 8.84 19.74 -33.98
N PHE A 243 9.80 20.60 -33.61
CA PHE A 243 9.89 21.99 -34.09
C PHE A 243 10.91 22.16 -35.22
N VAL A 244 11.55 21.07 -35.68
CA VAL A 244 12.54 21.08 -36.76
C VAL A 244 11.95 20.42 -38.01
N SER A 245 12.18 21.01 -39.19
CA SER A 245 11.62 20.51 -40.45
C SER A 245 12.28 19.18 -40.87
N PRO A 246 11.53 18.17 -41.40
CA PRO A 246 12.04 16.82 -41.68
C PRO A 246 13.10 16.67 -42.80
N GLY A 247 13.75 17.76 -43.24
CA GLY A 247 14.50 17.80 -44.50
C GLY A 247 15.93 18.31 -44.46
N SER A 248 16.52 18.62 -43.30
CA SER A 248 17.92 19.08 -43.25
C SER A 248 18.88 17.90 -43.11
N THR A 249 19.59 17.62 -44.20
CA THR A 249 20.68 16.65 -44.37
C THR A 249 21.77 16.75 -43.30
N ASP A 250 22.17 15.57 -42.79
CA ASP A 250 23.43 15.18 -42.11
C ASP A 250 24.02 16.02 -40.97
N LYS A 251 23.38 17.12 -40.54
CA LYS A 251 23.74 17.84 -39.31
C LYS A 251 22.53 17.93 -38.40
N GLU A 252 22.59 17.23 -37.27
CA GLU A 252 21.57 17.33 -36.22
C GLU A 252 21.34 18.81 -35.87
N ALA A 253 20.08 19.27 -35.93
CA ALA A 253 19.74 20.67 -35.72
C ALA A 253 20.20 21.15 -34.33
N PRO A 254 20.73 22.39 -34.20
CA PRO A 254 21.26 22.89 -32.92
C PRO A 254 20.27 22.81 -31.75
N LEU A 255 18.96 22.95 -32.02
CA LEU A 255 17.91 22.85 -31.00
C LEU A 255 17.78 21.42 -30.45
N VAL A 256 17.91 20.40 -31.31
CA VAL A 256 17.84 18.97 -30.92
C VAL A 256 19.07 18.61 -30.10
N LEU A 257 20.25 19.04 -30.53
CA LEU A 257 21.51 18.87 -29.77
C LEU A 257 21.44 19.53 -28.39
N TRP A 258 20.86 20.72 -28.30
CA TRP A 258 20.66 21.40 -27.03
C TRP A 258 19.64 20.67 -26.13
N GLY A 259 18.55 20.16 -26.70
CA GLY A 259 17.59 19.31 -26.00
C GLY A 259 18.25 18.06 -25.40
N ARG A 260 19.06 17.35 -26.20
CA ARG A 260 19.84 16.19 -25.75
C ARG A 260 20.82 16.55 -24.63
N TYR A 261 21.52 17.69 -24.76
CA TYR A 261 22.41 18.18 -23.73
C TYR A 261 21.68 18.46 -22.41
N LEU A 262 20.49 19.08 -22.47
CA LEU A 262 19.67 19.34 -21.28
C LEU A 262 19.13 18.05 -20.64
N ASP A 263 18.73 17.06 -21.44
CA ASP A 263 18.30 15.75 -20.94
C ASP A 263 19.42 15.01 -20.18
N GLY A 264 20.70 15.36 -20.42
CA GLY A 264 21.85 14.87 -19.65
C GLY A 264 21.86 15.32 -18.18
N PHE A 265 21.12 16.37 -17.81
CA PHE A 265 21.02 16.88 -16.43
C PHE A 265 19.80 16.33 -15.69
N GLY A 266 19.66 15.01 -15.64
CA GLY A 266 18.47 14.34 -15.08
C GLY A 266 18.44 14.14 -13.55
N GLY A 267 19.47 14.56 -12.81
CA GLY A 267 19.55 14.36 -11.35
C GLY A 267 19.79 12.89 -10.95
N ILE A 268 19.49 12.55 -9.69
CA ILE A 268 19.71 11.21 -9.12
C ILE A 268 18.79 10.14 -9.74
N MET A 269 17.55 10.52 -10.05
CA MET A 269 16.51 9.67 -10.61
C MET A 269 15.89 10.36 -11.84
N PRO A 270 16.54 10.26 -13.02
CA PRO A 270 16.12 10.98 -14.22
C PRO A 270 14.73 10.59 -14.74
N ARG A 271 14.35 9.32 -14.51
CA ARG A 271 13.06 8.73 -14.89
C ARG A 271 11.96 9.08 -13.89
N TRP A 272 11.63 10.36 -13.83
CA TRP A 272 10.62 10.91 -12.91
C TRP A 272 9.22 10.33 -13.18
N GLU A 273 8.93 9.98 -14.43
CA GLU A 273 7.63 9.53 -14.91
C GLU A 273 7.15 8.23 -14.25
N ILE A 274 8.06 7.31 -13.93
CA ILE A 274 7.73 5.99 -13.36
C ILE A 274 7.03 6.12 -12.00
N LEU A 275 7.56 6.98 -11.13
CA LEU A 275 7.07 7.12 -9.75
C LEU A 275 6.01 8.23 -9.62
N PHE A 276 5.80 8.99 -10.70
CA PHE A 276 4.82 10.07 -10.73
C PHE A 276 3.37 9.58 -10.57
N ASN A 277 3.11 8.29 -10.77
CA ASN A 277 1.79 7.69 -10.59
C ASN A 277 1.25 7.94 -9.16
N ILE A 278 2.09 7.88 -8.13
CA ILE A 278 1.69 8.22 -6.75
C ILE A 278 1.34 9.71 -6.63
N THR A 279 2.08 10.58 -7.31
CA THR A 279 1.83 12.04 -7.34
C THR A 279 0.47 12.36 -7.94
N ILE A 280 0.07 11.68 -9.02
CA ILE A 280 -1.26 11.83 -9.65
C ILE A 280 -2.40 11.61 -8.65
N LEU A 281 -2.27 10.65 -7.74
CA LEU A 281 -3.28 10.40 -6.71
C LEU A 281 -3.44 11.60 -5.77
N ARG A 282 -2.34 12.30 -5.46
CA ARG A 282 -2.36 13.54 -4.65
C ARG A 282 -2.95 14.71 -5.42
N LEU A 283 -2.67 14.82 -6.71
CA LEU A 283 -3.24 15.86 -7.58
C LEU A 283 -4.77 15.77 -7.58
N ILE A 284 -5.29 14.56 -7.78
CA ILE A 284 -6.72 14.26 -7.70
C ILE A 284 -7.25 14.53 -6.28
N SER A 285 -6.56 14.08 -5.24
CA SER A 285 -6.96 14.33 -3.84
C SER A 285 -7.16 15.81 -3.54
N PHE A 286 -6.20 16.66 -3.93
CA PHE A 286 -6.28 18.10 -3.69
C PHE A 286 -7.48 18.72 -4.42
N ASN A 287 -7.62 18.45 -5.71
CA ASN A 287 -8.69 19.04 -6.53
C ASN A 287 -10.09 18.59 -6.05
N MET A 288 -10.25 17.32 -5.69
CA MET A 288 -11.52 16.78 -5.21
C MET A 288 -11.84 17.25 -3.79
N ASP A 289 -10.84 17.33 -2.89
CA ASP A 289 -11.03 17.88 -1.54
C ASP A 289 -11.38 19.38 -1.61
N TYR A 290 -10.79 20.13 -2.55
CA TYR A 290 -11.17 21.51 -2.83
C TYR A 290 -12.61 21.61 -3.35
N TYR A 291 -12.97 20.81 -4.37
CA TYR A 291 -14.33 20.78 -4.94
C TYR A 291 -15.42 20.51 -3.88
N TRP A 292 -15.16 19.58 -2.94
CA TRP A 292 -16.07 19.28 -1.84
C TRP A 292 -16.07 20.37 -0.75
N SER A 293 -14.96 21.09 -0.58
CA SER A 293 -14.88 22.21 0.38
C SER A 293 -15.80 23.38 -0.01
N LEU A 294 -16.06 23.59 -1.30
CA LEU A 294 -16.85 24.71 -1.81
C LEU A 294 -18.34 24.66 -1.42
N ASP A 295 -18.91 23.45 -1.31
CA ASP A 295 -20.31 23.23 -0.89
C ASP A 295 -20.41 22.97 0.62
N TYR A 296 -19.30 23.09 1.34
CA TYR A 296 -19.28 22.75 2.74
C TYR A 296 -19.90 23.88 3.57
N PRO A 297 -20.81 23.59 4.53
CA PRO A 297 -21.48 24.64 5.29
C PRO A 297 -20.48 25.59 5.97
N ALA A 298 -20.72 26.89 5.87
CA ALA A 298 -19.81 27.94 6.39
C ALA A 298 -19.51 27.82 7.90
N ALA A 299 -20.44 27.23 8.66
CA ALA A 299 -20.21 26.97 10.07
C ALA A 299 -19.38 25.69 10.27
N SER A 300 -18.25 25.83 10.97
CA SER A 300 -17.30 24.74 11.22
C SER A 300 -18.02 23.55 11.89
N PRO A 301 -18.00 22.35 11.29
CA PRO A 301 -18.53 21.15 11.93
C PRO A 301 -17.79 20.83 13.22
N ILE A 302 -16.55 21.28 13.35
CA ILE A 302 -15.74 21.08 14.55
C ILE A 302 -16.35 21.87 15.71
N GLU A 303 -16.73 23.12 15.45
CA GLU A 303 -17.45 23.97 16.41
C GLU A 303 -18.87 23.46 16.68
N LYS A 304 -19.62 23.10 15.62
CA LYS A 304 -20.99 22.54 15.75
C LYS A 304 -21.03 21.20 16.49
N LYS A 305 -20.03 20.34 16.30
CA LYS A 305 -19.93 19.06 17.01
C LYS A 305 -19.20 19.17 18.34
N GLN A 306 -18.69 20.36 18.71
CA GLN A 306 -17.88 20.61 19.90
C GLN A 306 -16.71 19.61 20.07
N VAL A 307 -16.06 19.23 18.96
CA VAL A 307 -14.97 18.26 18.99
C VAL A 307 -13.65 18.99 19.09
N ASP A 308 -12.74 18.51 19.95
CA ASP A 308 -11.37 19.03 20.04
C ASP A 308 -10.62 18.81 18.68
N PRO A 309 -10.21 19.88 17.98
CA PRO A 309 -9.48 19.78 16.72
C PRO A 309 -8.17 18.97 16.82
N ALA A 310 -7.53 18.98 17.99
CA ALA A 310 -6.30 18.22 18.24
C ALA A 310 -6.55 16.72 18.47
N ALA A 311 -7.82 16.31 18.62
CA ALA A 311 -8.23 14.94 18.91
C ALA A 311 -9.28 14.42 17.92
N LEU A 312 -9.29 14.93 16.69
CA LEU A 312 -10.17 14.42 15.65
C LEU A 312 -9.93 12.93 15.38
N SER A 313 -11.03 12.21 15.18
CA SER A 313 -10.97 10.84 14.65
C SER A 313 -10.36 10.86 13.24
N GLU A 314 -9.76 9.74 12.83
CA GLU A 314 -9.17 9.66 11.49
C GLU A 314 -10.19 9.97 10.39
N ARG A 315 -11.40 9.43 10.50
CA ARG A 315 -12.48 9.70 9.55
C ARG A 315 -12.80 11.18 9.48
N ASP A 316 -12.81 11.87 10.61
CA ASP A 316 -13.06 13.31 10.66
C ASP A 316 -11.90 14.10 10.03
N ARG A 317 -10.64 13.77 10.32
CA ARG A 317 -9.48 14.42 9.67
C ARG A 317 -9.51 14.32 8.15
N VAL A 318 -9.98 13.19 7.64
CA VAL A 318 -10.10 12.95 6.20
C VAL A 318 -11.37 13.59 5.61
N SER A 319 -12.49 13.58 6.33
CA SER A 319 -13.81 13.99 5.80
C SER A 319 -14.11 15.48 5.99
N ILE A 320 -13.58 16.11 7.03
CA ILE A 320 -13.75 17.55 7.28
C ILE A 320 -12.75 18.28 6.36
N PRO A 321 -13.22 19.19 5.48
CA PRO A 321 -12.34 19.97 4.65
C PRO A 321 -11.36 20.81 5.46
N ALA A 322 -10.16 20.99 4.95
CA ALA A 322 -9.27 22.04 5.42
C ALA A 322 -9.94 23.42 5.25
N GLU A 323 -9.45 24.42 5.99
CA GLU A 323 -9.93 25.79 5.85
C GLU A 323 -9.72 26.31 4.42
N PRO A 324 -10.62 27.16 3.88
CA PRO A 324 -10.51 27.67 2.52
C PRO A 324 -9.14 28.28 2.17
N ALA A 325 -8.53 28.98 3.13
CA ALA A 325 -7.20 29.59 2.99
C ALA A 325 -6.06 28.56 2.81
N ALA A 326 -6.25 27.31 3.24
CA ALA A 326 -5.28 26.24 3.08
C ALA A 326 -5.18 25.76 1.62
N PHE A 327 -6.19 25.99 0.77
CA PHE A 327 -6.19 25.62 -0.64
C PHE A 327 -5.44 26.64 -1.53
N ASN A 328 -4.17 26.88 -1.18
CA ASN A 328 -3.25 27.78 -1.89
C ASN A 328 -2.07 27.01 -2.52
N GLY A 329 -1.36 27.65 -3.45
CA GLY A 329 -0.29 27.00 -4.23
C GLY A 329 0.89 26.51 -3.39
N ARG A 330 1.21 27.19 -2.29
CA ARG A 330 2.30 26.80 -1.38
C ARG A 330 1.97 25.50 -0.64
N TYR A 331 0.76 25.41 -0.11
CA TYR A 331 0.28 24.22 0.62
C TYR A 331 0.10 23.04 -0.34
N TYR A 332 -0.37 23.32 -1.56
CA TYR A 332 -0.45 22.36 -2.64
C TYR A 332 0.91 21.74 -2.95
N LEU A 333 1.93 22.56 -3.21
CA LEU A 333 3.28 22.06 -3.53
C LEU A 333 3.89 21.29 -2.35
N ALA A 334 3.77 21.80 -1.13
CA ALA A 334 4.24 21.10 0.07
C ALA A 334 3.57 19.73 0.26
N TYR A 335 2.27 19.62 -0.02
CA TYR A 335 1.51 18.36 0.07
C TYR A 335 1.89 17.37 -1.04
N VAL A 336 1.82 17.82 -2.29
CA VAL A 336 2.04 16.95 -3.46
C VAL A 336 3.46 16.40 -3.44
N LEU A 337 4.44 17.24 -3.11
CA LEU A 337 5.87 16.92 -3.10
C LEU A 337 6.42 16.59 -1.70
N TYR A 338 5.55 16.21 -0.76
CA TYR A 338 5.99 15.83 0.58
C TYR A 338 7.01 14.67 0.52
N ALA A 339 8.28 15.01 0.78
CA ALA A 339 9.43 14.18 0.46
C ALA A 339 9.38 12.77 1.05
N PRO A 340 9.00 12.56 2.33
CA PRO A 340 8.96 11.22 2.92
C PRO A 340 8.00 10.24 2.23
N LEU A 341 7.09 10.71 1.38
CA LEU A 341 6.12 9.88 0.69
C LEU A 341 6.04 10.21 -0.80
N TYR A 342 7.00 10.96 -1.36
CA TYR A 342 6.96 11.42 -2.75
C TYR A 342 7.20 10.28 -3.73
N LEU A 343 8.27 9.50 -3.52
CA LEU A 343 8.69 8.42 -4.41
C LEU A 343 7.79 7.19 -4.30
N THR A 344 7.50 6.75 -3.07
CA THR A 344 6.62 5.63 -2.77
C THR A 344 6.20 5.69 -1.31
N GLY A 345 5.29 4.81 -0.89
CA GLY A 345 4.77 4.73 0.48
C GLY A 345 3.26 4.91 0.55
N PRO A 346 2.72 5.10 1.77
CA PRO A 346 1.29 5.31 1.93
C PRO A 346 0.77 6.59 1.26
N ILE A 347 -0.41 6.48 0.65
CA ILE A 347 -1.14 7.60 0.07
C ILE A 347 -1.87 8.36 1.18
N LEU A 348 -1.53 9.64 1.31
CA LEU A 348 -2.10 10.57 2.28
C LEU A 348 -2.98 11.58 1.54
N THR A 349 -4.19 11.84 2.05
CA THR A 349 -5.11 12.84 1.45
C THR A 349 -4.75 14.26 1.89
N PHE A 350 -5.20 15.27 1.14
CA PHE A 350 -4.87 16.65 1.43
C PHE A 350 -5.39 17.10 2.80
N ASN A 351 -6.66 16.81 3.10
CA ASN A 351 -7.26 17.17 4.39
C ASN A 351 -6.53 16.53 5.59
N ASP A 352 -6.17 15.24 5.49
CA ASP A 352 -5.45 14.55 6.58
C ASP A 352 -4.03 15.10 6.72
N TYR A 353 -3.35 15.40 5.61
CA TYR A 353 -2.04 16.06 5.64
C TYR A 353 -2.11 17.41 6.37
N ILE A 354 -3.00 18.32 5.97
CA ILE A 354 -3.12 19.64 6.62
C ILE A 354 -3.50 19.50 8.11
N SER A 355 -4.42 18.59 8.43
CA SER A 355 -4.80 18.32 9.82
C SER A 355 -3.61 17.89 10.67
N GLN A 356 -2.77 16.99 10.17
CA GLN A 356 -1.58 16.50 10.88
C GLN A 356 -0.42 17.52 10.90
N GLN A 357 -0.35 18.40 9.91
CA GLN A 357 0.59 19.53 9.89
C GLN A 357 0.21 20.63 10.88
N ARG A 358 -1.09 20.77 11.20
CA ARG A 358 -1.56 21.67 12.24
C ARG A 358 -1.49 21.05 13.63
N TYR A 359 -1.99 19.83 13.79
CA TYR A 359 -2.04 19.12 15.07
C TYR A 359 -1.26 17.81 14.99
N ALA A 360 -0.27 17.63 15.88
CA ALA A 360 0.49 16.38 15.94
C ALA A 360 -0.43 15.21 16.31
N PRO A 361 -0.45 14.11 15.53
CA PRO A 361 -1.27 12.93 15.86
C PRO A 361 -0.92 12.34 17.23
N PRO A 362 -1.89 12.12 18.13
CA PRO A 362 -1.63 11.48 19.42
C PRO A 362 -1.10 10.04 19.33
N SER A 363 -1.31 9.40 18.18
CA SER A 363 -0.79 8.05 17.87
C SER A 363 0.74 8.03 17.65
N LEU A 364 1.38 9.18 17.45
CA LEU A 364 2.83 9.28 17.29
C LEU A 364 3.51 9.38 18.66
N THR A 365 3.89 8.22 19.19
CA THR A 365 4.73 8.14 20.39
C THR A 365 6.13 7.68 20.00
N ARG A 366 7.17 8.20 20.70
CA ARG A 366 8.57 7.79 20.47
C ARG A 366 8.72 6.27 20.53
N THR A 367 8.07 5.63 21.51
CA THR A 367 8.11 4.17 21.68
C THR A 367 7.52 3.44 20.48
N ARG A 368 6.36 3.85 19.98
CA ARG A 368 5.75 3.22 18.79
C ARG A 368 6.63 3.40 17.55
N THR A 369 7.15 4.61 17.32
CA THR A 369 8.01 4.90 16.16
C THR A 369 9.29 4.06 16.20
N VAL A 370 9.94 3.93 17.37
CA VAL A 370 11.12 3.08 17.54
C VAL A 370 10.80 1.60 17.29
N LEU A 371 9.72 1.08 17.88
CA LEU A 371 9.30 -0.32 17.67
C LEU A 371 8.93 -0.59 16.20
N TYR A 372 8.28 0.36 15.52
CA TYR A 372 8.00 0.26 14.10
C TYR A 372 9.30 0.20 13.27
N GLY A 373 10.29 1.05 13.59
CA GLY A 373 11.61 1.01 12.97
C GLY A 373 12.32 -0.32 13.16
N ILE A 374 12.32 -0.88 14.39
CA ILE A 374 12.88 -2.21 14.67
C ILE A 374 12.18 -3.28 13.82
N ARG A 375 10.85 -3.25 13.74
CA ARG A 375 10.07 -4.18 12.92
C ARG A 375 10.41 -4.04 11.42
N PHE A 376 10.65 -2.82 10.94
CA PHE A 376 11.14 -2.60 9.57
C PHE A 376 12.50 -3.27 9.35
N PHE A 377 13.50 -3.04 10.22
CA PHE A 377 14.83 -3.65 10.08
C PHE A 377 14.78 -5.19 10.14
N LEU A 378 13.95 -5.77 11.01
CA LEU A 378 13.74 -7.23 11.03
C LEU A 378 13.09 -7.75 9.74
N THR A 379 12.21 -6.96 9.12
CA THR A 379 11.60 -7.32 7.83
C THR A 379 12.63 -7.27 6.70
N LEU A 380 13.49 -6.24 6.71
CA LEU A 380 14.60 -6.12 5.76
C LEU A 380 15.58 -7.28 5.92
N LEU A 381 15.96 -7.61 7.15
CA LEU A 381 16.81 -8.77 7.45
C LEU A 381 16.18 -10.08 6.96
N ALA A 382 14.87 -10.26 7.13
CA ALA A 382 14.18 -11.45 6.62
C ALA A 382 14.25 -11.57 5.10
N MET A 383 14.11 -10.45 4.37
CA MET A 383 14.31 -10.44 2.91
C MET A 383 15.76 -10.76 2.54
N GLU A 384 16.74 -10.13 3.19
CA GLU A 384 18.15 -10.43 2.95
C GLU A 384 18.45 -11.91 3.15
N LEU A 385 17.98 -12.52 4.25
CA LEU A 385 18.16 -13.96 4.48
C LEU A 385 17.52 -14.78 3.36
N ILE A 386 16.28 -14.49 2.96
CA ILE A 386 15.62 -15.22 1.86
C ILE A 386 16.45 -15.14 0.58
N LEU A 387 16.93 -13.95 0.20
CA LEU A 387 17.70 -13.77 -1.04
C LEU A 387 19.08 -14.45 -1.03
N HIS A 388 19.64 -14.76 0.14
CA HIS A 388 20.91 -15.50 0.24
C HIS A 388 20.72 -17.03 0.19
N PHE A 389 19.50 -17.53 0.41
CA PHE A 389 19.21 -18.96 0.53
C PHE A 389 18.24 -19.48 -0.52
N ILE A 390 17.41 -18.63 -1.12
CA ILE A 390 16.36 -18.98 -2.07
C ILE A 390 16.47 -18.05 -3.28
N TYR A 391 17.04 -18.56 -4.38
CA TYR A 391 17.33 -17.80 -5.60
C TYR A 391 16.16 -17.82 -6.60
N ALA A 392 14.94 -17.65 -6.09
CA ALA A 392 13.73 -17.87 -6.88
C ALA A 392 13.59 -16.88 -8.05
N VAL A 393 14.05 -15.63 -7.90
CA VAL A 393 13.94 -14.63 -8.99
C VAL A 393 14.98 -14.91 -10.06
N ALA A 394 16.23 -15.19 -9.68
CA ALA A 394 17.29 -15.55 -10.61
C ALA A 394 16.93 -16.81 -11.42
N ILE A 395 16.41 -17.84 -10.74
CA ILE A 395 15.91 -19.06 -11.38
C ILE A 395 14.79 -18.73 -12.37
N SER A 396 13.81 -17.91 -11.96
CA SER A 396 12.70 -17.52 -12.83
C SER A 396 13.17 -16.73 -14.05
N LYS A 397 14.11 -15.79 -13.88
CA LYS A 397 14.66 -14.96 -14.96
C LYS A 397 15.47 -15.78 -15.96
N ALA A 398 16.24 -16.76 -15.48
CA ALA A 398 17.04 -17.62 -16.36
C ALA A 398 16.19 -18.56 -17.23
N SER A 399 14.90 -18.76 -16.89
CA SER A 399 13.98 -19.65 -17.61
C SER A 399 14.63 -21.01 -17.93
N PRO A 400 15.13 -21.74 -16.92
CA PRO A 400 15.79 -23.03 -17.12
C PRO A 400 14.81 -24.07 -17.66
N ASP A 401 15.34 -25.22 -18.06
CA ASP A 401 14.51 -26.37 -18.35
C ASP A 401 13.68 -26.76 -17.10
N TRP A 402 12.39 -26.47 -17.15
CA TRP A 402 11.45 -26.72 -16.06
C TRP A 402 11.23 -28.21 -15.78
N SER A 403 11.57 -29.10 -16.73
CA SER A 403 11.46 -30.56 -16.55
C SER A 403 12.46 -31.11 -15.52
N LEU A 404 13.52 -30.36 -15.22
CA LEU A 404 14.51 -30.70 -14.19
C LEU A 404 13.97 -30.57 -12.76
N TYR A 405 12.79 -29.99 -12.60
CA TYR A 405 12.18 -29.74 -11.31
C TYR A 405 10.95 -30.64 -11.13
N THR A 406 10.83 -31.21 -9.93
CA THR A 406 9.60 -31.87 -9.52
C THR A 406 8.46 -30.85 -9.33
N ALA A 407 7.21 -31.33 -9.43
CA ALA A 407 6.03 -30.50 -9.16
C ALA A 407 6.08 -29.79 -7.79
N GLY A 408 6.65 -30.46 -6.78
CA GLY A 408 6.86 -29.90 -5.45
C GLY A 408 7.89 -28.76 -5.43
N GLN A 409 9.02 -28.95 -6.11
CA GLN A 409 10.05 -27.92 -6.23
C GLN A 409 9.55 -26.68 -6.97
N LEU A 410 8.88 -26.86 -8.12
CA LEU A 410 8.27 -25.76 -8.88
C LEU A 410 7.25 -25.00 -8.04
N SER A 411 6.41 -25.73 -7.30
CA SER A 411 5.42 -25.13 -6.41
C SER A 411 6.05 -24.33 -5.27
N MET A 412 7.18 -24.79 -4.72
CA MET A 412 7.89 -24.06 -3.66
C MET A 412 8.61 -22.83 -4.21
N LEU A 413 9.26 -22.93 -5.37
CA LEU A 413 9.83 -21.77 -6.07
C LEU A 413 8.76 -20.71 -6.32
N ALA A 414 7.63 -21.12 -6.88
CA ALA A 414 6.45 -20.28 -7.09
C ALA A 414 5.99 -19.61 -5.78
N TYR A 415 5.81 -20.39 -4.71
CA TYR A 415 5.35 -19.89 -3.42
C TYR A 415 6.31 -18.88 -2.79
N PHE A 416 7.62 -19.15 -2.79
CA PHE A 416 8.61 -18.22 -2.25
C PHE A 416 8.78 -16.98 -3.15
N ASN A 417 8.66 -17.11 -4.46
CA ASN A 417 8.65 -15.95 -5.35
C ASN A 417 7.48 -14.99 -5.00
N LEU A 418 6.28 -15.51 -4.69
CA LEU A 418 5.17 -14.68 -4.19
C LEU A 418 5.51 -13.96 -2.86
N HIS A 419 6.30 -14.58 -1.98
CA HIS A 419 6.76 -13.94 -0.75
C HIS A 419 7.81 -12.87 -1.01
N ILE A 420 8.72 -13.09 -1.96
CA ILE A 420 9.69 -12.10 -2.41
C ILE A 420 8.96 -10.90 -3.04
N ILE A 421 7.94 -11.13 -3.86
CA ILE A 421 7.07 -10.07 -4.42
C ILE A 421 6.33 -9.31 -3.30
N TRP A 422 5.86 -10.00 -2.26
CA TRP A 422 5.25 -9.32 -1.12
C TRP A 422 6.27 -8.48 -0.34
N LEU A 423 7.46 -9.02 -0.07
CA LEU A 423 8.52 -8.32 0.65
C LEU A 423 9.09 -7.13 -0.12
N LYS A 424 9.28 -7.26 -1.44
CA LYS A 424 9.82 -6.17 -2.29
C LYS A 424 8.93 -4.94 -2.30
N LEU A 425 7.63 -5.09 -2.11
CA LEU A 425 6.68 -3.98 -1.99
C LEU A 425 6.52 -3.52 -0.54
N LEU A 426 6.46 -4.46 0.40
CA LEU A 426 6.34 -4.18 1.83
C LEU A 426 7.48 -3.30 2.35
N ILE A 427 8.73 -3.63 2.00
CA ILE A 427 9.91 -3.00 2.58
C ILE A 427 10.00 -1.50 2.22
N PRO A 428 9.94 -1.10 0.93
CA PRO A 428 9.88 0.32 0.58
C PRO A 428 8.68 1.02 1.23
N TRP A 429 7.48 0.44 1.19
CA TRP A 429 6.31 1.08 1.80
C TRP A 429 6.47 1.31 3.31
N ARG A 430 7.07 0.36 4.03
CA ARG A 430 7.39 0.54 5.45
C ARG A 430 8.50 1.54 5.69
N PHE A 431 9.52 1.58 4.83
CA PHE A 431 10.60 2.55 4.92
C PHE A 431 10.07 3.98 4.83
N PHE A 432 9.33 4.29 3.76
CA PHE A 432 8.80 5.65 3.54
C PHE A 432 7.72 6.02 4.57
N ARG A 433 6.93 5.03 5.05
CA ARG A 433 6.07 5.25 6.22
C ARG A 433 6.88 5.56 7.47
N PHE A 434 7.94 4.81 7.75
CA PHE A 434 8.81 5.06 8.91
C PHE A 434 9.41 6.46 8.85
N TRP A 435 9.83 6.91 7.67
CA TRP A 435 10.28 8.27 7.45
C TRP A 435 9.22 9.31 7.81
N ALA A 436 7.99 9.13 7.34
CA ALA A 436 6.89 10.01 7.71
C ALA A 436 6.62 10.01 9.24
N LEU A 437 6.67 8.84 9.89
CA LEU A 437 6.49 8.71 11.34
C LEU A 437 7.56 9.45 12.14
N VAL A 438 8.83 9.37 11.71
CA VAL A 438 9.94 10.11 12.34
C VAL A 438 9.77 11.61 12.12
N ASP A 439 9.23 12.02 10.97
CA ASP A 439 8.99 13.42 10.64
C ASP A 439 7.78 14.04 11.37
N GLY A 440 6.88 13.21 11.90
CA GLY A 440 5.73 13.66 12.70
C GLY A 440 4.37 13.57 11.98
N ILE A 441 4.28 12.76 10.91
CA ILE A 441 3.04 12.42 10.20
C ILE A 441 2.77 10.93 10.40
N ASP A 442 1.52 10.53 10.62
CA ASP A 442 1.10 9.13 10.75
C ASP A 442 0.24 8.73 9.54
N PRO A 443 0.83 8.20 8.45
CA PRO A 443 0.08 7.62 7.36
C PRO A 443 -0.43 6.20 7.70
N THR A 444 -1.38 5.70 6.91
CA THR A 444 -1.91 4.33 7.05
C THR A 444 -0.87 3.27 6.68
N GLU A 445 -0.78 2.15 7.41
CA GLU A 445 0.06 1.00 7.00
C GLU A 445 -0.49 0.35 5.72
N ASN A 446 0.37 0.14 4.72
CA ASN A 446 -0.04 -0.44 3.44
C ASN A 446 -0.27 -1.95 3.47
N MET A 447 0.46 -2.69 4.31
CA MET A 447 0.43 -4.14 4.40
C MET A 447 0.14 -4.59 5.83
N ILE A 448 -1.10 -4.98 6.09
CA ILE A 448 -1.53 -5.36 7.44
C ILE A 448 -1.33 -6.85 7.74
N ARG A 449 -1.11 -7.68 6.71
CA ARG A 449 -0.98 -9.14 6.81
C ARG A 449 0.08 -9.68 5.86
N CYS A 450 0.70 -10.79 6.24
CA CYS A 450 1.51 -11.60 5.33
C CYS A 450 0.63 -12.19 4.22
N VAL A 451 1.19 -12.39 3.02
CA VAL A 451 0.49 -13.05 1.90
C VAL A 451 -0.12 -14.40 2.32
N SER A 452 0.61 -15.17 3.13
CA SER A 452 0.18 -16.46 3.69
C SER A 452 -0.79 -16.38 4.87
N ASN A 453 -1.24 -15.18 5.25
CA ASN A 453 -2.29 -14.95 6.25
C ASN A 453 -3.53 -14.30 5.59
N ASN A 454 -3.84 -14.69 4.36
CA ASN A 454 -5.01 -14.24 3.61
C ASN A 454 -5.68 -15.42 2.88
N TYR A 455 -6.87 -15.81 3.34
CA TYR A 455 -7.67 -16.88 2.73
C TYR A 455 -8.83 -16.38 1.84
N SER A 456 -9.06 -15.06 1.84
CA SER A 456 -10.20 -14.40 1.21
C SER A 456 -9.68 -13.34 0.23
N PRO A 457 -9.92 -13.48 -1.09
CA PRO A 457 -9.52 -12.49 -2.09
C PRO A 457 -10.07 -11.10 -1.78
N SER A 458 -11.33 -11.01 -1.35
CA SER A 458 -11.94 -9.72 -0.97
C SER A 458 -11.25 -9.06 0.24
N SER A 459 -10.80 -9.84 1.21
CA SER A 459 -10.06 -9.34 2.37
C SER A 459 -8.61 -8.99 2.01
N PHE A 460 -8.00 -9.78 1.11
CA PHE A 460 -6.66 -9.56 0.58
C PHE A 460 -6.54 -8.17 -0.04
N TRP A 461 -7.45 -7.78 -0.96
CA TRP A 461 -7.39 -6.47 -1.62
C TRP A 461 -7.66 -5.26 -0.71
N ARG A 462 -8.29 -5.47 0.45
CA ARG A 462 -8.45 -4.42 1.48
C ARG A 462 -7.22 -4.32 2.39
N ALA A 463 -6.54 -5.44 2.60
CA ALA A 463 -5.32 -5.54 3.38
C ALA A 463 -4.06 -5.19 2.59
N TRP A 464 -4.12 -5.37 1.27
CA TRP A 464 -3.06 -5.08 0.31
C TRP A 464 -3.17 -3.63 -0.18
N HIS A 465 -2.05 -2.91 -0.15
CA HIS A 465 -1.92 -1.50 -0.48
C HIS A 465 -3.04 -0.67 0.15
N ARG A 466 -3.27 -0.85 1.46
CA ARG A 466 -4.46 -0.35 2.17
C ARG A 466 -4.70 1.15 2.00
N SER A 467 -3.66 1.99 1.99
CA SER A 467 -3.85 3.43 1.76
C SER A 467 -4.42 3.73 0.37
N PHE A 468 -4.00 2.98 -0.66
CA PHE A 468 -4.55 3.07 -2.01
C PHE A 468 -5.99 2.58 -2.07
N ASN A 469 -6.30 1.45 -1.42
CA ASN A 469 -7.68 0.97 -1.32
C ASN A 469 -8.60 2.05 -0.71
N ARG A 470 -8.16 2.70 0.37
CA ARG A 470 -8.93 3.79 1.02
C ARG A 470 -9.06 5.03 0.13
N TRP A 471 -8.01 5.35 -0.62
CA TRP A 471 -8.03 6.43 -1.61
C TRP A 471 -9.05 6.13 -2.71
N ILE A 472 -9.02 4.93 -3.30
CA ILE A 472 -9.98 4.47 -4.32
C ILE A 472 -11.40 4.56 -3.79
N VAL A 473 -11.62 4.06 -2.56
CA VAL A 473 -12.95 4.10 -1.94
C VAL A 473 -13.47 5.54 -1.86
N ARG A 474 -12.63 6.48 -1.42
CA ARG A 474 -13.02 7.89 -1.24
C ARG A 474 -13.22 8.63 -2.55
N TYR A 475 -12.28 8.53 -3.50
CA TYR A 475 -12.24 9.41 -4.68
C TYR A 475 -12.86 8.80 -5.93
N LEU A 476 -13.03 7.47 -5.98
CA LEU A 476 -13.58 6.77 -7.13
C LEU A 476 -14.86 5.99 -6.79
N TYR A 477 -14.78 5.02 -5.88
CA TYR A 477 -15.90 4.10 -5.61
C TYR A 477 -17.14 4.79 -5.01
N VAL A 478 -16.96 5.63 -3.98
CA VAL A 478 -18.07 6.37 -3.33
C VAL A 478 -18.74 7.37 -4.27
N PRO A 479 -18.01 8.22 -5.01
CA PRO A 479 -18.60 9.08 -6.03
C PRO A 479 -19.38 8.34 -7.13
N LEU A 480 -18.99 7.11 -7.49
CA LEU A 480 -19.75 6.24 -8.41
C LEU A 480 -21.03 5.64 -7.78
N GLY A 481 -21.38 6.02 -6.55
CA GLY A 481 -22.53 5.50 -5.79
C GLY A 481 -22.23 4.22 -5.01
N GLY A 482 -20.95 3.88 -4.82
CA GLY A 482 -20.52 2.75 -4.01
C GLY A 482 -20.46 3.09 -2.53
N GLY A 483 -21.30 2.47 -1.70
CA GLY A 483 -21.31 2.72 -0.25
C GLY A 483 -22.37 3.75 0.15
N SER A 484 -23.15 3.39 1.17
CA SER A 484 -24.37 4.11 1.52
C SER A 484 -24.06 5.43 2.24
N ARG A 485 -24.04 6.52 1.48
CA ARG A 485 -24.22 7.90 1.97
C ARG A 485 -25.14 8.63 1.01
N GLY A 486 -26.44 8.44 1.26
CA GLY A 486 -27.54 8.96 0.45
C GLY A 486 -28.84 8.33 0.95
N GLY A 487 -29.24 8.71 2.17
CA GLY A 487 -30.58 8.41 2.67
C GLY A 487 -31.57 9.38 2.01
N SER A 488 -32.29 8.89 1.01
CA SER A 488 -33.65 9.31 0.64
C SER A 488 -34.24 8.35 -0.41
N ASP A 489 -33.42 7.68 -1.23
CA ASP A 489 -33.88 6.82 -2.33
C ASP A 489 -33.71 5.30 -2.14
N ARG A 490 -33.60 4.83 -0.89
CA ARG A 490 -33.61 3.37 -0.60
C ARG A 490 -34.93 2.66 -0.94
N GLY A 491 -35.94 3.38 -1.44
CA GLY A 491 -37.26 2.83 -1.70
C GLY A 491 -37.44 2.12 -3.05
N LYS A 492 -36.52 2.23 -4.04
CA LYS A 492 -36.89 1.90 -5.44
C LYS A 492 -35.87 1.17 -6.31
N SER A 493 -34.69 0.75 -5.82
CA SER A 493 -33.78 -0.06 -6.64
C SER A 493 -33.96 -1.56 -6.37
N SER A 494 -34.30 -2.34 -7.39
CA SER A 494 -34.31 -3.81 -7.32
C SER A 494 -32.95 -4.32 -6.80
N GLY A 495 -32.96 -5.37 -5.98
CA GLY A 495 -31.73 -5.95 -5.42
C GLY A 495 -30.70 -6.38 -6.48
N LEU A 496 -31.18 -6.64 -7.71
CA LEU A 496 -30.35 -6.95 -8.87
C LEU A 496 -29.62 -5.72 -9.42
N TYR A 497 -30.30 -4.57 -9.55
CA TYR A 497 -29.68 -3.33 -10.02
C TYR A 497 -28.55 -2.86 -9.08
N ALA A 498 -28.77 -2.95 -7.77
CA ALA A 498 -27.75 -2.61 -6.78
C ALA A 498 -26.50 -3.53 -6.90
N LYS A 499 -26.70 -4.83 -7.14
CA LYS A 499 -25.61 -5.79 -7.38
C LYS A 499 -24.89 -5.52 -8.70
N ALA A 500 -25.61 -5.27 -9.79
CA ALA A 500 -25.03 -4.94 -11.08
C ALA A 500 -24.17 -3.67 -11.01
N ARG A 501 -24.68 -2.63 -10.32
CA ARG A 501 -23.91 -1.40 -10.06
C ARG A 501 -22.65 -1.65 -9.24
N GLN A 502 -22.71 -2.53 -8.24
CA GLN A 502 -21.53 -2.91 -7.47
C GLN A 502 -20.46 -3.61 -8.34
N ILE A 503 -20.88 -4.53 -9.21
CA ILE A 503 -19.97 -5.22 -10.16
C ILE A 503 -19.37 -4.19 -11.12
N PHE A 504 -20.18 -3.33 -11.70
CA PHE A 504 -19.72 -2.28 -12.63
C PHE A 504 -18.73 -1.30 -11.96
N ASN A 505 -19.02 -0.85 -10.75
CA ASN A 505 -18.11 0.00 -9.98
C ASN A 505 -16.79 -0.73 -9.67
N THR A 506 -16.85 -2.03 -9.39
CA THR A 506 -15.65 -2.86 -9.16
C THR A 506 -14.82 -2.96 -10.44
N LEU A 507 -15.45 -3.16 -11.60
CA LEU A 507 -14.77 -3.18 -12.89
C LEU A 507 -14.07 -1.85 -13.17
N ILE A 508 -14.75 -0.71 -12.99
CA ILE A 508 -14.14 0.62 -13.16
C ILE A 508 -12.92 0.79 -12.23
N VAL A 509 -13.06 0.38 -10.96
CA VAL A 509 -11.96 0.43 -10.00
C VAL A 509 -10.76 -0.38 -10.48
N PHE A 510 -10.93 -1.63 -10.88
CA PHE A 510 -9.81 -2.46 -11.34
C PHE A 510 -9.23 -1.98 -12.67
N THR A 511 -10.03 -1.42 -13.57
CA THR A 511 -9.53 -0.75 -14.78
C THR A 511 -8.65 0.44 -14.44
N PHE A 512 -9.07 1.29 -13.50
CA PHE A 512 -8.24 2.41 -13.04
C PHE A 512 -6.95 1.91 -12.36
N VAL A 513 -7.03 0.87 -11.52
CA VAL A 513 -5.85 0.27 -10.87
C VAL A 513 -4.85 -0.23 -11.92
N ALA A 514 -5.32 -0.90 -12.98
CA ALA A 514 -4.46 -1.36 -14.07
C ALA A 514 -3.79 -0.17 -14.78
N LEU A 515 -4.58 0.82 -15.22
CA LEU A 515 -4.07 2.04 -15.88
C LEU A 515 -3.07 2.82 -15.02
N TRP A 516 -3.28 2.84 -13.70
CA TRP A 516 -2.41 3.51 -12.75
C TRP A 516 -1.08 2.78 -12.52
N HIS A 517 -1.07 1.45 -12.67
CA HIS A 517 0.14 0.65 -12.52
C HIS A 517 1.02 0.71 -13.77
N ASP A 518 0.45 0.36 -14.94
CA ASP A 518 1.16 0.32 -16.22
C ASP A 518 0.13 0.17 -17.36
N ILE A 519 0.40 0.76 -18.53
CA ILE A 519 -0.40 0.59 -19.76
C ILE A 519 0.07 -0.67 -20.49
N ASN A 520 0.13 -1.78 -19.78
CA ASN A 520 0.43 -3.08 -20.36
C ASN A 520 -0.86 -3.88 -20.53
N PRO A 521 -1.21 -4.32 -21.76
CA PRO A 521 -2.39 -5.15 -21.99
C PRO A 521 -2.43 -6.40 -21.10
N ARG A 522 -1.26 -6.96 -20.73
CA ARG A 522 -1.16 -8.09 -19.80
C ARG A 522 -1.63 -7.72 -18.39
N LEU A 523 -1.29 -6.53 -17.89
CA LEU A 523 -1.75 -6.05 -16.57
C LEU A 523 -3.25 -5.77 -16.57
N LEU A 524 -3.80 -5.26 -17.67
CA LEU A 524 -5.23 -5.04 -17.82
C LEU A 524 -6.02 -6.36 -17.81
N MET A 525 -5.58 -7.34 -18.60
CA MET A 525 -6.17 -8.69 -18.59
C MET A 525 -6.06 -9.36 -17.21
N TRP A 526 -4.92 -9.19 -16.54
CA TRP A 526 -4.75 -9.66 -15.16
C TRP A 526 -5.76 -9.01 -14.21
N GLY A 527 -5.97 -7.69 -14.27
CA GLY A 527 -6.96 -7.00 -13.45
C GLY A 527 -8.40 -7.51 -13.66
N TRP A 528 -8.75 -7.86 -14.89
CA TRP A 528 -10.04 -8.49 -15.21
C TRP A 528 -10.14 -9.93 -14.70
N LEU A 529 -9.08 -10.73 -14.84
CA LEU A 529 -9.02 -12.09 -14.28
C LEU A 529 -9.18 -12.08 -12.76
N ILE A 530 -8.53 -11.14 -12.06
CA ILE A 530 -8.72 -10.96 -10.61
C ILE A 530 -10.19 -10.69 -10.28
N THR A 531 -10.89 -9.87 -11.08
CA THR A 531 -12.32 -9.59 -10.88
C THR A 531 -13.15 -10.87 -11.01
N LEU A 532 -12.80 -11.76 -11.95
CA LEU A 532 -13.41 -13.08 -12.09
C LEU A 532 -13.08 -14.00 -10.90
N PHE A 533 -11.85 -13.99 -10.38
CA PHE A 533 -11.43 -14.83 -9.26
C PHE A 533 -12.04 -14.44 -7.91
N VAL A 534 -12.65 -13.25 -7.79
CA VAL A 534 -13.48 -12.90 -6.63
C VAL A 534 -14.88 -13.54 -6.71
N LEU A 535 -15.38 -13.91 -7.90
CA LEU A 535 -16.73 -14.46 -8.08
C LEU A 535 -16.95 -15.79 -7.34
N PRO A 536 -16.04 -16.78 -7.35
CA PRO A 536 -16.21 -18.01 -6.57
C PRO A 536 -16.45 -17.75 -5.09
N GLU A 537 -15.74 -16.79 -4.47
CA GLU A 537 -15.98 -16.40 -3.08
C GLU A 537 -17.39 -15.83 -2.89
N VAL A 538 -17.85 -14.99 -3.82
CA VAL A 538 -19.21 -14.40 -3.77
C VAL A 538 -20.28 -15.47 -3.96
N ILE A 539 -20.13 -16.35 -4.94
CA ILE A 539 -21.05 -17.44 -5.25
C ILE A 539 -21.10 -18.42 -4.07
N GLY A 540 -19.96 -18.80 -3.51
CA GLY A 540 -19.89 -19.67 -2.34
C GLY A 540 -20.64 -19.10 -1.13
N ARG A 541 -20.52 -17.79 -0.87
CA ARG A 541 -21.28 -17.11 0.20
C ARG A 541 -22.78 -17.05 -0.07
N LEU A 542 -23.20 -17.03 -1.34
CA LEU A 542 -24.61 -17.06 -1.73
C LEU A 542 -25.21 -18.47 -1.62
N LEU A 543 -24.48 -19.50 -2.06
CA LEU A 543 -24.92 -20.89 -2.01
C LEU A 543 -24.92 -21.44 -0.58
N PHE A 544 -23.93 -21.05 0.24
CA PHE A 544 -23.75 -21.53 1.61
C PHE A 544 -23.80 -20.38 2.64
N PRO A 545 -24.97 -19.73 2.83
CA PRO A 545 -25.11 -18.62 3.76
C PRO A 545 -24.96 -19.10 5.21
N ALA A 546 -24.18 -18.36 6.02
CA ALA A 546 -23.91 -18.69 7.43
C ALA A 546 -25.17 -18.89 8.28
N SER A 547 -26.29 -18.24 7.92
CA SER A 547 -27.56 -18.39 8.63
C SER A 547 -28.11 -19.82 8.61
N ARG A 548 -27.88 -20.58 7.53
CA ARG A 548 -28.34 -21.97 7.39
C ARG A 548 -27.50 -22.97 8.20
N TRP A 549 -26.31 -22.58 8.62
CA TRP A 549 -25.34 -23.45 9.29
C TRP A 549 -25.14 -23.13 10.77
N ARG A 550 -26.03 -22.32 11.37
CA ARG A 550 -25.94 -21.92 12.79
C ARG A 550 -25.91 -23.10 13.76
N SER A 551 -26.59 -24.20 13.43
CA SER A 551 -26.61 -25.43 14.24
C SER A 551 -25.36 -26.29 14.10
N HIS A 552 -24.55 -26.10 13.05
CA HIS A 552 -23.37 -26.92 12.76
C HIS A 552 -22.13 -26.05 12.48
N PRO A 553 -21.67 -25.24 13.45
CA PRO A 553 -20.60 -24.26 13.24
C PRO A 553 -19.27 -24.89 12.84
N THR A 554 -18.94 -26.08 13.37
CA THR A 554 -17.71 -26.80 13.01
C THR A 554 -17.75 -27.28 11.57
N ALA A 555 -18.87 -27.86 11.12
CA ALA A 555 -19.04 -28.30 9.73
C ALA A 555 -18.97 -27.10 8.77
N TYR A 556 -19.58 -25.98 9.13
CA TYR A 556 -19.50 -24.75 8.35
C TYR A 556 -18.07 -24.24 8.21
N ARG A 557 -17.30 -24.22 9.30
CA ARG A 557 -15.89 -23.83 9.27
C ARG A 557 -15.06 -24.74 8.35
N VAL A 558 -15.29 -26.05 8.39
CA VAL A 558 -14.60 -27.00 7.49
C VAL A 558 -14.97 -26.73 6.03
N LEU A 559 -16.26 -26.54 5.73
CA LEU A 559 -16.74 -26.18 4.39
C LEU A 559 -16.12 -24.87 3.89
N CYS A 560 -16.12 -23.83 4.72
CA CYS A 560 -15.44 -22.57 4.41
C CYS A 560 -13.94 -22.76 4.23
N GLY A 561 -13.31 -23.67 4.98
CA GLY A 561 -11.90 -24.02 4.85
C GLY A 561 -11.57 -24.60 3.49
N VAL A 562 -12.40 -25.55 3.01
CA VAL A 562 -12.24 -26.15 1.68
C VAL A 562 -12.39 -25.09 0.58
N GLY A 563 -13.44 -24.24 0.67
CA GLY A 563 -13.61 -23.14 -0.30
C GLY A 563 -12.46 -22.13 -0.27
N ALA A 564 -11.91 -21.86 0.91
CA ALA A 564 -10.75 -20.98 1.08
C ALA A 564 -9.46 -21.54 0.46
N VAL A 565 -9.22 -22.87 0.51
CA VAL A 565 -8.09 -23.48 -0.22
C VAL A 565 -8.21 -23.21 -1.71
N GLY A 566 -9.42 -23.36 -2.28
CA GLY A 566 -9.68 -23.02 -3.69
C GLY A 566 -9.34 -21.56 -4.01
N ASN A 567 -9.75 -20.62 -3.16
CA ASN A 567 -9.40 -19.20 -3.32
C ASN A 567 -7.89 -18.95 -3.26
N VAL A 568 -7.18 -19.60 -2.33
CA VAL A 568 -5.72 -19.45 -2.20
C VAL A 568 -5.03 -19.97 -3.45
N LEU A 569 -5.40 -21.15 -3.95
CA LEU A 569 -4.85 -21.72 -5.18
C LEU A 569 -5.11 -20.83 -6.39
N MET A 570 -6.34 -20.33 -6.56
CA MET A 570 -6.67 -19.41 -7.65
C MET A 570 -5.83 -18.12 -7.59
N MET A 571 -5.70 -17.52 -6.40
CA MET A 571 -4.86 -16.34 -6.22
C MET A 571 -3.37 -16.63 -6.46
N MET A 572 -2.87 -17.80 -6.07
CA MET A 572 -1.50 -18.20 -6.38
C MET A 572 -1.30 -18.31 -7.90
N ILE A 573 -2.16 -19.05 -8.61
CA ILE A 573 -2.08 -19.23 -10.06
C ILE A 573 -2.15 -17.87 -10.78
N ALA A 574 -3.10 -17.01 -10.41
CA ALA A 574 -3.27 -15.69 -11.00
C ALA A 574 -1.99 -14.82 -10.93
N ASN A 575 -1.33 -14.86 -9.77
CA ASN A 575 -0.11 -14.08 -9.55
C ASN A 575 1.13 -14.74 -10.17
N LEU A 576 1.15 -16.06 -10.31
CA LEU A 576 2.24 -16.77 -10.98
C LEU A 576 2.27 -16.50 -12.48
N VAL A 577 1.10 -16.53 -13.15
CA VAL A 577 0.97 -16.17 -14.57
C VAL A 577 1.32 -14.71 -14.80
N GLY A 578 0.87 -13.82 -13.91
CA GLY A 578 1.05 -12.37 -14.05
C GLY A 578 2.47 -11.89 -13.80
N PHE A 579 3.21 -12.51 -12.86
CA PHE A 579 4.44 -11.92 -12.30
C PHE A 579 5.62 -12.86 -12.09
N ALA A 580 5.49 -14.18 -12.30
CA ALA A 580 6.55 -15.14 -12.00
C ALA A 580 6.95 -16.00 -13.20
N LEU A 581 6.16 -17.02 -13.52
CA LEU A 581 6.54 -18.12 -14.40
C LEU A 581 6.08 -17.95 -15.85
N GLY A 582 5.23 -16.96 -16.12
CA GLY A 582 4.58 -16.81 -17.43
C GLY A 582 3.61 -17.96 -17.75
N LEU A 583 3.23 -18.09 -19.02
CA LEU A 583 2.34 -19.16 -19.47
C LEU A 583 3.07 -20.50 -19.58
N ASP A 584 4.30 -20.50 -20.10
CA ASP A 584 5.09 -21.71 -20.34
C ASP A 584 5.46 -22.43 -19.03
N GLY A 585 5.86 -21.68 -18.00
CA GLY A 585 6.13 -22.25 -16.68
C GLY A 585 4.86 -22.70 -15.94
N LEU A 586 3.69 -22.11 -16.23
CA LEU A 586 2.40 -22.62 -15.74
C LEU A 586 2.03 -23.93 -16.43
N GLU A 587 2.24 -24.04 -17.74
CA GLU A 587 1.99 -25.28 -18.48
C GLU A 587 2.86 -26.41 -17.93
N GLY A 588 4.15 -26.16 -17.71
CA GLY A 588 5.05 -27.11 -17.05
C GLY A 588 4.59 -27.52 -15.65
N LEU A 589 4.12 -26.56 -14.83
CA LEU A 589 3.57 -26.83 -13.50
C LEU A 589 2.29 -27.69 -13.58
N LEU A 590 1.36 -27.37 -14.48
CA LEU A 590 0.10 -28.10 -14.64
C LEU A 590 0.34 -29.50 -15.20
N ALA A 591 1.22 -29.64 -16.18
CA ALA A 591 1.62 -30.92 -16.75
C ALA A 591 2.29 -31.81 -15.68
N GLY A 592 3.19 -31.25 -14.87
CA GLY A 592 3.84 -31.98 -13.78
C GLY A 592 2.87 -32.42 -12.67
N ILE A 593 1.90 -31.55 -12.31
CA ILE A 593 0.91 -31.83 -11.26
C ILE A 593 -0.17 -32.82 -11.74
N LEU A 594 -0.72 -32.65 -12.94
CA LEU A 594 -1.87 -33.43 -13.42
C LEU A 594 -1.46 -34.64 -14.27
N GLY A 595 -0.26 -34.62 -14.86
CA GLY A 595 0.23 -35.67 -15.76
C GLY A 595 0.91 -36.85 -15.05
N SER A 596 1.08 -36.81 -13.73
CA SER A 596 1.75 -37.88 -12.97
C SER A 596 1.05 -38.22 -11.65
N TRP A 597 1.12 -39.49 -11.23
CA TRP A 597 0.61 -39.93 -9.93
C TRP A 597 1.28 -39.21 -8.76
N ALA A 598 2.59 -38.98 -8.86
CA ALA A 598 3.35 -38.21 -7.88
C ALA A 598 2.85 -36.76 -7.78
N GLY A 599 2.54 -36.13 -8.92
CA GLY A 599 1.95 -34.79 -8.99
C GLY A 599 0.58 -34.69 -8.34
N ILE A 600 -0.29 -35.69 -8.56
CA ILE A 600 -1.62 -35.74 -7.94
C ILE A 600 -1.51 -35.93 -6.42
N ILE A 601 -0.65 -36.84 -5.96
CA ILE A 601 -0.39 -37.03 -4.52
C ILE A 601 0.15 -35.73 -3.90
N TYR A 602 1.06 -35.05 -4.59
CA TYR A 602 1.57 -33.77 -4.17
C TYR A 602 0.46 -32.71 -4.08
N LEU A 603 -0.43 -32.61 -5.08
CA LEU A 603 -1.54 -31.66 -5.08
C LEU A 603 -2.48 -31.90 -3.89
N ILE A 604 -2.84 -33.15 -3.63
CA ILE A 604 -3.67 -33.51 -2.47
C ILE A 604 -2.96 -33.11 -1.16
N SER A 605 -1.66 -33.42 -1.04
CA SER A 605 -0.85 -33.08 0.12
C SER A 605 -0.76 -31.56 0.33
N ALA A 606 -0.56 -30.80 -0.75
CA ALA A 606 -0.53 -29.34 -0.74
C ALA A 606 -1.89 -28.76 -0.34
N CYS A 607 -3.01 -29.29 -0.86
CA CYS A 607 -4.36 -28.90 -0.45
C CYS A 607 -4.60 -29.17 1.04
N CYS A 608 -4.15 -30.31 1.57
CA CYS A 608 -4.22 -30.61 3.00
C CYS A 608 -3.38 -29.62 3.83
N ALA A 609 -2.15 -29.32 3.42
CA ALA A 609 -1.29 -28.34 4.11
C ALA A 609 -1.90 -26.92 4.08
N LEU A 610 -2.42 -26.50 2.93
CA LEU A 610 -3.13 -25.22 2.78
C LEU A 610 -4.39 -25.19 3.64
N PHE A 611 -5.14 -26.28 3.71
CA PHE A 611 -6.32 -26.38 4.57
C PHE A 611 -5.95 -26.16 6.04
N VAL A 612 -4.88 -26.80 6.52
CA VAL A 612 -4.36 -26.57 7.87
C VAL A 612 -3.98 -25.11 8.07
N GLY A 613 -3.24 -24.52 7.12
CA GLY A 613 -2.92 -23.09 7.15
C GLY A 613 -4.17 -22.20 7.23
N VAL A 614 -5.21 -22.51 6.46
CA VAL A 614 -6.50 -21.80 6.49
C VAL A 614 -7.20 -21.95 7.84
N GLN A 615 -7.20 -23.14 8.45
CA GLN A 615 -7.79 -23.33 9.79
C GLN A 615 -7.06 -22.51 10.86
N VAL A 616 -5.73 -22.43 10.78
CA VAL A 616 -4.93 -21.54 11.62
C VAL A 616 -5.29 -20.08 11.36
N MET A 617 -5.45 -19.66 10.10
CA MET A 617 -5.88 -18.30 9.77
C MET A 617 -7.28 -17.98 10.32
N PHE A 618 -8.22 -18.92 10.30
CA PHE A 618 -9.54 -18.73 10.91
C PHE A 618 -9.42 -18.52 12.42
N GLU A 619 -8.62 -19.33 13.11
CA GLU A 619 -8.42 -19.17 14.56
C GLU A 619 -7.76 -17.83 14.90
N ILE A 620 -6.83 -17.34 14.07
CA ILE A 620 -6.27 -15.98 14.23
C ILE A 620 -7.37 -14.91 14.10
N ARG A 621 -8.34 -15.07 13.18
CA ARG A 621 -9.49 -14.14 13.07
C ARG A 621 -10.38 -14.21 14.30
N GLU A 622 -10.62 -15.39 14.84
CA GLU A 622 -11.40 -15.53 16.08
C GLU A 622 -10.64 -15.00 17.30
N GLU A 623 -9.30 -15.07 17.32
CA GLU A 623 -8.47 -14.44 18.35
C GLU A 623 -8.54 -12.92 18.28
N GLU A 624 -8.46 -12.35 17.08
CA GLU A 624 -8.71 -10.92 16.86
C GLU A 624 -10.12 -10.55 17.34
N ALA A 625 -11.15 -11.33 16.99
CA ALA A 625 -12.52 -11.10 17.42
C ALA A 625 -12.67 -11.16 18.95
N ARG A 626 -12.06 -12.14 19.62
CA ARG A 626 -12.02 -12.23 21.10
C ARG A 626 -11.34 -11.02 21.74
N ALA A 627 -10.35 -10.43 21.07
CA ALA A 627 -9.73 -9.17 21.48
C ALA A 627 -10.58 -7.92 21.13
N GLY A 628 -11.77 -8.09 20.56
CA GLY A 628 -12.67 -7.01 20.13
C GLY A 628 -12.24 -6.35 18.82
N ILE A 629 -11.36 -6.98 18.05
CA ILE A 629 -10.76 -6.46 16.82
C ILE A 629 -11.43 -7.11 15.62
N ASP A 630 -11.89 -6.30 14.67
CA ASP A 630 -12.40 -6.77 13.39
C ASP A 630 -11.78 -5.99 12.24
N LEU A 631 -10.81 -6.61 11.57
CA LEU A 631 -10.07 -6.03 10.44
C LEU A 631 -10.82 -6.17 9.10
N LYS A 632 -12.09 -6.59 9.09
CA LYS A 632 -12.91 -6.62 7.87
C LYS A 632 -13.28 -5.22 7.33
N TYR A 633 -13.03 -4.17 8.12
CA TYR A 633 -13.49 -2.79 7.88
C TYR A 633 -12.36 -1.75 7.88
#